data_AF-A0A533Y8T4-F1
#
_entry.id   AF-A0A533Y8T4-F1
#
_cell.length_a   1.000
_cell.length_b   1.000
_cell.length_c   1.000
_cell.angle_alpha   90.00
_cell.angle_beta   90.00
_cell.angle_gamma   90.00
#
_symmetry.space_group_name_H-M   'P 1'
#
loop_
_entity.id
_entity.type
_entity.pdbx_description
1 polymer ?
#
loop_
_entity_poly.entity_id
_entity_poly.type
_entity_poly.pdbx_seq_one_letter_code
_entity_poly.pdbx_strand_id
1 'polypeptide(L)'
;MSLAIDIESVEAVLLLGGQWHKIEERSFTIDSYEFFREGQLLVGGGQMQGAQAIGASWSGTKKGERYACPLTAILAVKYKETKAMRKQGAAK
;
A
#
# COMPACT_ATOMS: atom_id res chain seq x y z
N MET A 1 -0.75 -14.38 -16.57
CA MET A 1 -1.58 -14.51 -15.33
C MET A 1 -1.48 -13.20 -14.56
N SER A 2 -2.58 -12.70 -13.99
CA SER A 2 -2.58 -11.50 -13.15
C SER A 2 -3.08 -11.89 -11.77
N LEU A 3 -2.31 -11.63 -10.72
CA LEU A 3 -2.77 -11.76 -9.35
C LEU A 3 -3.61 -10.51 -9.02
N ALA A 4 -4.92 -10.66 -8.91
CA ALA A 4 -5.80 -9.58 -8.46
C ALA A 4 -5.75 -9.53 -6.93
N ILE A 5 -5.49 -8.35 -6.37
CA ILE A 5 -5.51 -8.07 -4.93
C ILE A 5 -6.60 -7.03 -4.67
N ASP A 6 -7.56 -7.33 -3.80
CA ASP A 6 -8.59 -6.40 -3.36
C ASP A 6 -8.03 -5.58 -2.19
N ILE A 7 -7.79 -4.28 -2.40
CA ILE A 7 -7.14 -3.39 -1.42
C ILE A 7 -7.94 -3.30 -0.11
N GLU A 8 -9.27 -3.39 -0.20
CA GLU A 8 -10.17 -3.34 0.97
C GLU A 8 -10.03 -4.58 1.87
N SER A 9 -9.45 -5.65 1.33
CA SER A 9 -9.26 -6.92 2.04
C SER A 9 -7.88 -7.06 2.69
N VAL A 10 -6.99 -6.07 2.52
CA VAL A 10 -5.64 -6.08 3.11
C VAL A 10 -5.73 -5.89 4.62
N GLU A 11 -5.08 -6.76 5.37
CA GLU A 11 -5.09 -6.77 6.84
C GLU A 11 -3.71 -6.61 7.47
N ALA A 12 -2.63 -6.84 6.70
CA ALA A 12 -1.27 -6.60 7.15
C ALA A 12 -0.31 -6.36 5.98
N VAL A 13 0.78 -5.67 6.28
CA VAL A 13 1.88 -5.42 5.34
C VAL A 13 3.19 -5.99 5.89
N LEU A 14 4.03 -6.53 5.02
CA LEU A 14 5.39 -6.95 5.32
C LEU A 14 6.35 -5.88 4.82
N LEU A 15 7.12 -5.30 5.74
CA LEU A 15 8.11 -4.26 5.43
C LEU A 15 9.53 -4.86 5.45
N LEU A 16 10.52 -4.07 5.03
CA LEU A 16 11.94 -4.48 4.97
C LEU A 16 12.53 -5.02 6.29
N GLY A 17 11.94 -4.68 7.44
CA GLY A 17 12.32 -5.24 8.74
C GLY A 17 11.96 -6.72 8.94
N GLY A 18 11.27 -7.35 7.99
CA GLY A 18 10.92 -8.77 8.03
C GLY A 18 9.76 -9.13 8.96
N GLN A 19 9.10 -8.14 9.56
CA GLN A 19 7.95 -8.34 10.44
C GLN A 19 6.65 -7.92 9.78
N TRP A 20 5.59 -8.67 10.07
CA TRP A 20 4.23 -8.33 9.63
C TRP A 20 3.63 -7.26 10.53
N HIS A 21 3.12 -6.19 9.91
CA HIS A 21 2.42 -5.10 10.60
C HIS A 21 0.93 -5.18 10.28
N LYS A 22 0.10 -5.40 11.32
CA LYS A 22 -1.36 -5.30 11.18
C LYS A 22 -1.73 -3.85 10.91
N ILE A 23 -2.77 -3.66 10.11
CA ILE A 23 -3.30 -2.36 9.76
C ILE A 23 -4.78 -2.29 10.15
N GLU A 24 -5.34 -1.08 10.20
CA GLU A 24 -6.79 -0.91 10.39
C GLU A 24 -7.56 -1.45 9.18
N GLU A 25 -8.73 -2.04 9.42
CA GLU A 25 -9.58 -2.57 8.34
C GLU A 25 -9.89 -1.50 7.30
N ARG A 26 -9.80 -1.85 6.01
CA ARG A 26 -10.12 -0.94 4.88
C ARG A 26 -9.33 0.36 4.86
N SER A 27 -8.15 0.39 5.50
CA SER A 27 -7.31 1.59 5.53
C SER A 27 -6.23 1.61 4.45
N PHE A 28 -5.98 0.47 3.79
CA PHE A 28 -4.95 0.36 2.76
C PHE A 28 -5.39 1.05 1.47
N THR A 29 -4.55 1.96 0.97
CA THR A 29 -4.80 2.74 -0.24
C THR A 29 -3.54 2.83 -1.09
N ILE A 30 -3.72 3.08 -2.38
CA ILE A 30 -2.65 3.30 -3.35
C ILE A 30 -2.93 4.62 -4.05
N ASP A 31 -1.95 5.52 -4.06
CA ASP A 31 -2.03 6.81 -4.74
C ASP A 31 -0.60 7.28 -5.06
N SER A 32 -0.47 8.43 -5.72
CA SER A 32 0.76 9.21 -5.73
C SER A 32 1.23 9.54 -4.32
N TYR A 33 2.54 9.63 -4.12
CA TYR A 33 3.12 10.07 -2.86
C TYR A 33 4.02 11.27 -3.08
N GLU A 34 4.05 12.17 -2.10
CA GLU A 34 4.78 13.42 -2.18
C GLU A 34 5.32 13.80 -0.78
N PHE A 35 6.53 14.32 -0.74
CA PHE A 35 7.17 14.83 0.47
C PHE A 35 7.12 16.35 0.47
N PHE A 36 6.52 16.92 1.52
CA PHE A 36 6.40 18.35 1.72
C PHE A 36 7.19 18.81 2.96
N ARG A 37 7.60 20.07 2.95
CA ARG A 37 8.05 20.81 4.14
C ARG A 37 7.37 22.17 4.12
N GLU A 38 6.59 22.46 5.17
CA GLU A 38 5.93 23.76 5.35
C GLU A 38 5.12 24.22 4.12
N GLY A 39 4.43 23.27 3.46
CA GLY A 39 3.63 23.55 2.26
C GLY A 39 4.41 23.57 0.94
N GLN A 40 5.74 23.50 0.98
CA GLN A 40 6.58 23.37 -0.20
C GLN A 40 6.79 21.90 -0.56
N LEU A 41 6.48 21.53 -1.81
CA LEU A 41 6.84 20.23 -2.36
C LEU A 41 8.37 20.12 -2.44
N LEU A 42 8.93 19.13 -1.73
CA LEU A 42 10.36 18.81 -1.79
C LEU A 42 10.63 17.77 -2.88
N VAL A 43 9.85 16.70 -2.88
CA VAL A 43 10.00 15.56 -3.80
C VAL A 43 8.65 14.91 -4.04
N GLY A 44 8.20 14.89 -5.27
CA GLY A 44 7.07 14.08 -5.71
C GLY A 44 7.51 12.69 -6.16
N GLY A 45 6.59 11.73 -6.12
CA GLY A 45 6.77 10.41 -6.70
C GLY A 45 7.21 10.53 -8.17
N GLY A 46 8.22 9.73 -8.56
CA GLY A 46 8.74 9.72 -9.92
C GLY A 46 9.63 10.90 -10.32
N GLN A 47 9.84 11.90 -9.46
CA GLN A 47 10.74 13.02 -9.77
C GLN A 47 12.23 12.65 -9.71
N MET A 48 12.59 11.64 -8.90
CA MET A 48 13.95 11.11 -8.84
C MET A 48 14.09 9.91 -9.78
N GLN A 49 15.22 9.83 -10.48
CA GLN A 49 15.52 8.68 -11.34
C GLN A 49 15.50 7.38 -10.51
N GLY A 50 14.65 6.43 -10.90
CA GLY A 50 14.48 5.16 -10.21
C GLY A 50 13.45 5.16 -9.07
N ALA A 51 12.89 6.32 -8.69
CA ALA A 51 11.77 6.39 -7.75
C ALA A 51 10.45 6.10 -8.48
N GLN A 52 9.55 5.36 -7.83
CA GLN A 52 8.21 5.15 -8.37
C GLN A 52 7.35 6.39 -8.15
N ALA A 53 6.36 6.60 -9.02
CA ALA A 53 5.35 7.64 -8.82
C ALA A 53 4.25 7.22 -7.83
N ILE A 54 4.10 5.90 -7.64
CA ILE A 54 3.01 5.31 -6.87
C ILE A 54 3.51 4.87 -5.48
N GLY A 55 2.73 5.22 -4.48
CA GLY A 55 2.90 4.85 -3.08
C GLY A 55 1.71 4.06 -2.55
N ALA A 56 1.81 3.69 -1.29
CA ALA A 56 0.73 3.13 -0.51
C ALA A 56 0.63 3.84 0.84
N SER A 57 -0.58 3.92 1.39
CA SER A 57 -0.79 4.44 2.74
C SER A 57 -1.81 3.61 3.52
N TRP A 58 -1.69 3.58 4.84
CA TRP A 58 -2.60 2.88 5.74
C TRP A 58 -2.58 3.46 7.16
N SER A 59 -3.61 3.13 7.94
CA SER A 59 -3.63 3.43 9.37
C SER A 59 -3.01 2.29 10.19
N GLY A 60 -2.29 2.65 11.25
CA GLY A 60 -1.89 1.69 12.28
C GLY A 60 -3.07 1.25 13.14
N THR A 61 -2.86 0.21 13.96
CA THR A 61 -3.88 -0.25 14.91
C THR A 61 -4.04 0.67 16.11
N LYS A 62 -3.09 1.58 16.37
CA LYS A 62 -3.22 2.58 17.43
C LYS A 62 -3.73 3.89 16.85
N LYS A 63 -4.56 4.58 17.63
CA LYS A 63 -5.20 5.84 17.23
C LYS A 63 -4.14 6.88 16.85
N GLY A 64 -4.27 7.43 15.64
CA GLY A 64 -3.41 8.49 15.12
C GLY A 64 -2.17 8.01 14.36
N GLU A 65 -1.90 6.71 14.32
CA GLU A 65 -0.82 6.17 13.49
C GLU A 65 -1.21 6.19 12.01
N ARG A 66 -0.41 6.87 11.20
CA ARG A 66 -0.53 6.88 9.74
C ARG A 66 0.83 6.54 9.13
N TYR A 67 0.81 5.66 8.15
CA TYR A 67 1.99 5.23 7.43
C TYR A 67 1.78 5.46 5.94
N ALA A 68 2.84 5.90 5.27
CA ALA A 68 2.88 6.01 3.82
C ALA A 68 4.29 5.68 3.32
N CYS A 69 4.39 5.05 2.17
CA CYS A 69 5.68 4.72 1.55
C CYS A 69 5.54 4.56 0.03
N PRO A 70 6.65 4.56 -0.73
CA PRO A 70 6.65 4.06 -2.10
C PRO A 70 6.14 2.62 -2.13
N LEU A 71 5.38 2.24 -3.16
CA LEU A 71 4.76 0.91 -3.22
C LEU A 71 5.79 -0.22 -3.19
N THR A 72 6.98 0.01 -3.78
CA THR A 72 8.13 -0.91 -3.75
C THR A 72 8.72 -1.17 -2.37
N ALA A 73 8.41 -0.36 -1.35
CA ALA A 73 8.90 -0.58 0.00
C ALA A 73 8.11 -1.68 0.74
N ILE A 74 6.94 -2.06 0.22
CA ILE A 74 6.14 -3.18 0.74
C ILE A 74 6.61 -4.47 0.07
N LEU A 75 7.09 -5.41 0.88
CA LEU A 75 7.54 -6.71 0.39
C LEU A 75 6.38 -7.65 0.05
N ALA A 76 5.32 -7.60 0.86
CA ALA A 76 4.11 -8.38 0.66
C ALA A 76 2.94 -7.75 1.40
N VAL A 77 1.72 -8.06 0.94
CA VAL A 77 0.48 -7.81 1.68
C VAL A 77 -0.17 -9.12 2.08
N LYS A 78 -0.79 -9.14 3.25
CA LYS A 78 -1.68 -10.20 3.69
C LYS A 78 -3.11 -9.71 3.51
N TYR A 79 -3.93 -10.49 2.81
CA TYR A 79 -5.30 -10.14 2.50
C TYR A 79 -6.23 -11.34 2.61
N LYS A 80 -7.53 -11.09 2.82
CA LYS A 80 -8.56 -12.13 2.78
C LYS A 80 -9.06 -12.28 1.37
N GLU A 81 -9.00 -13.49 0.82
CA GLU A 81 -9.51 -13.74 -0.52
C GLU A 81 -11.02 -13.49 -0.58
N THR A 82 -11.46 -12.61 -1.48
CA THR A 82 -12.88 -12.30 -1.64
C THR A 82 -13.48 -13.07 -2.83
N LYS A 83 -14.80 -13.26 -2.81
CA LYS A 83 -15.52 -13.91 -3.93
C LYS A 83 -15.32 -13.16 -5.25
N ALA A 84 -15.13 -11.83 -5.21
CA ALA A 84 -14.88 -11.01 -6.39
C ALA A 84 -13.53 -11.37 -7.05
N MET A 85 -12.49 -11.57 -6.24
CA MET A 85 -11.15 -11.96 -6.72
C MET A 85 -11.16 -13.33 -7.40
N ARG A 86 -11.89 -14.31 -6.83
CA ARG A 86 -12.05 -15.64 -7.42
C ARG A 86 -12.71 -15.61 -8.80
N LYS A 87 -13.73 -14.77 -8.99
CA LYS A 87 -14.40 -14.62 -10.29
C LYS A 87 -13.49 -14.01 -11.35
N GLN A 88 -12.65 -13.05 -10.98
CA GLN A 88 -11.70 -12.43 -11.90
C GLN A 88 -10.56 -13.39 -12.32
N GLY A 89 -10.19 -14.33 -11.44
CA GLY A 89 -9.23 -15.39 -11.76
C GLY A 89 -9.80 -16.50 -12.66
N ALA A 90 -11.11 -16.77 -12.58
CA ALA A 90 -11.78 -17.84 -13.34
C ALA A 90 -12.29 -17.43 -14.73
N ALA A 91 -12.33 -16.13 -15.03
CA ALA A 91 -12.84 -15.59 -16.30
C ALA A 91 -11.77 -15.44 -17.40
N LYS A 92 -10.65 -16.17 -17.31
CA LYS A 92 -9.55 -16.15 -18.28
C LYS A 92 -9.20 -17.55 -18.75
#